data_AF-A0A1H1C0S4-F1
#
_entry.id   AF-A0A1H1C0S4-F1
#
_cell.length_a   1.000
_cell.length_b   1.000
_cell.length_c   1.000
_cell.angle_alpha   90.00
_cell.angle_beta   90.00
_cell.angle_gamma   90.00
#
_symmetry.space_group_name_H-M   'P 1'
#
loop_
_entity.id
_entity.type
_entity.pdbx_description
1 polymer ?
#
loop_
_entity_poly.entity_id
_entity_poly.type
_entity_poly.pdbx_seq_one_letter_code
_entity_poly.pdbx_strand_id
1 'polypeptide(L)'
;MPKNESSGKSQSPSLSSSLSFTPSRRQFIFGSAIVAAAGLVGLARHTGLPGLGSALAQNAPAGASDADFAAFMRLSQYLTGKTSLDVEIGHAIFAGLVDGDPHFTQQVTQLNDFVASSKTPANGLQQVLDSSQPTLASVPKRVMPAWYLGVVGTGAKARTVAYEQALMYPPIADVIVMPSFARGVPGYWAQPPRLSQS
;
A
#
# COMPACT_ATOMS: atom_id res chain seq x y z
N MET A 1 36.57 -70.96 32.64
CA MET A 1 35.19 -71.41 32.36
C MET A 1 34.33 -70.21 32.04
N PRO A 2 33.44 -70.33 31.04
CA PRO A 2 33.28 -69.31 29.99
C PRO A 2 31.82 -68.85 29.79
N LYS A 3 31.62 -67.84 28.94
CA LYS A 3 30.48 -67.73 27.99
C LYS A 3 30.82 -66.64 26.96
N ASN A 4 31.19 -67.06 25.75
CA ASN A 4 30.35 -67.18 24.55
C ASN A 4 29.96 -65.82 23.97
N GLU A 5 30.59 -65.42 22.87
CA GLU A 5 30.19 -65.72 21.47
C GLU A 5 28.94 -64.94 21.05
N SER A 6 29.10 -64.02 20.10
CA SER A 6 28.43 -64.13 18.80
C SER A 6 29.00 -63.13 17.80
N SER A 7 29.51 -63.69 16.70
CA SER A 7 29.63 -63.13 15.36
C SER A 7 28.54 -62.13 14.99
N GLY A 8 28.88 -61.16 14.13
CA GLY A 8 27.84 -60.46 13.36
C GLY A 8 28.25 -59.25 12.55
N LYS A 9 28.94 -59.48 11.43
CA LYS A 9 28.90 -58.71 10.16
C LYS A 9 29.10 -57.18 10.19
N SER A 10 30.24 -56.79 9.60
CA SER A 10 30.43 -55.56 8.84
C SER A 10 29.22 -55.28 7.92
N GLN A 11 28.55 -54.16 8.14
CA GLN A 11 27.56 -53.61 7.22
C GLN A 11 27.94 -52.17 6.88
N SER A 12 28.49 -52.01 5.68
CA SER A 12 28.65 -50.74 4.99
C SER A 12 27.27 -50.08 4.81
N PRO A 13 27.11 -48.78 5.07
CA PRO A 13 25.86 -48.10 4.75
C PRO A 13 25.76 -47.98 3.22
N SER A 14 24.90 -48.80 2.62
CA SER A 14 24.46 -48.61 1.24
C SER A 14 23.51 -47.42 1.21
N LEU A 15 23.99 -46.29 0.70
CA LEU A 15 23.17 -45.12 0.39
C LEU A 15 22.22 -45.50 -0.75
N SER A 16 21.01 -45.88 -0.39
CA SER A 16 19.92 -46.08 -1.33
C SER A 16 19.43 -44.71 -1.79
N SER A 17 19.90 -44.25 -2.94
CA SER A 17 19.42 -43.03 -3.58
C SER A 17 18.03 -43.28 -4.19
N SER A 18 16.98 -43.02 -3.42
CA SER A 18 15.62 -42.88 -3.95
C SER A 18 15.42 -41.45 -4.46
N LEU A 19 15.67 -41.22 -5.76
CA LEU A 19 15.29 -39.99 -6.45
C LEU A 19 13.89 -40.14 -7.00
N SER A 20 12.89 -39.55 -6.32
CA SER A 20 11.58 -39.36 -6.91
C SER A 20 10.75 -38.35 -6.14
N PHE A 21 10.81 -37.08 -6.56
CA PHE A 21 9.63 -36.28 -6.91
C PHE A 21 10.11 -34.92 -7.48
N THR A 22 9.83 -34.66 -8.75
CA THR A 22 9.97 -33.32 -9.33
C THR A 22 8.62 -32.91 -9.90
N PRO A 23 7.86 -32.01 -9.26
CA PRO A 23 6.73 -31.41 -9.92
C PRO A 23 7.25 -30.28 -10.83
N SER A 24 7.20 -30.52 -12.14
CA SER A 24 7.46 -29.51 -13.16
C SER A 24 6.35 -28.46 -13.14
N ARG A 25 6.67 -27.25 -12.67
CA ARG A 25 5.78 -26.07 -12.67
C ARG A 25 5.26 -25.68 -14.06
N ARG A 26 5.79 -26.24 -15.14
CA ARG A 26 5.47 -25.87 -16.52
C ARG A 26 4.29 -26.64 -17.14
N GLN A 27 3.78 -27.67 -16.46
CA GLN A 27 2.68 -28.49 -17.01
C GLN A 27 1.28 -28.10 -16.52
N PHE A 28 1.14 -27.11 -15.62
CA PHE A 28 -0.17 -26.66 -15.13
C PHE A 28 -0.80 -25.49 -15.92
N ILE A 29 -0.14 -24.98 -16.97
CA ILE A 29 -0.67 -23.86 -17.79
C ILE A 29 -1.38 -24.35 -19.08
N PHE A 30 -1.46 -25.66 -19.33
CA PHE A 30 -2.06 -26.20 -20.57
C PHE A 30 -3.38 -26.99 -20.39
N GLY A 31 -4.18 -26.68 -19.37
CA GLY A 31 -5.57 -27.17 -19.28
C GLY A 31 -6.35 -26.30 -18.29
N SER A 32 -7.37 -25.55 -18.66
CA SER A 32 -8.48 -25.92 -19.55
C SER A 32 -9.21 -24.64 -19.97
N ALA A 33 -9.35 -24.46 -21.29
CA ALA A 33 -10.30 -23.52 -21.88
C ALA A 33 -11.52 -24.35 -22.29
N ILE A 34 -12.67 -24.13 -21.64
CA ILE A 34 -13.98 -24.50 -22.19
C ILE A 34 -14.83 -23.23 -22.17
N VAL A 35 -14.93 -22.63 -23.35
CA VAL A 35 -15.88 -21.55 -23.68
C VAL A 35 -17.18 -22.22 -24.09
N ALA A 36 -18.26 -21.98 -23.34
CA ALA A 36 -19.62 -22.24 -23.79
C ALA A 36 -20.22 -20.91 -24.27
N ALA A 37 -20.33 -20.75 -25.58
CA ALA A 37 -21.00 -19.63 -26.23
C ALA A 37 -22.46 -20.01 -26.54
N ALA A 38 -23.42 -19.21 -26.09
CA ALA A 38 -24.75 -19.08 -26.68
C ALA A 38 -25.42 -17.79 -26.17
N GLY A 39 -25.70 -16.83 -27.07
CA GLY A 39 -26.35 -15.56 -26.73
C GLY A 39 -26.21 -14.48 -27.81
N LEU A 40 -26.92 -14.67 -28.92
CA LEU A 40 -26.91 -13.91 -30.18
C LEU A 40 -27.08 -12.37 -30.09
N VAL A 41 -26.26 -11.68 -30.90
CA VAL A 41 -26.64 -10.67 -31.93
C VAL A 41 -27.36 -9.39 -31.47
N GLY A 42 -26.60 -8.29 -31.49
CA GLY A 42 -27.09 -6.91 -31.45
C GLY A 42 -26.08 -5.92 -32.05
N LEU A 43 -25.77 -6.10 -33.33
CA LEU A 43 -25.25 -5.06 -34.26
C LEU A 43 -23.93 -4.35 -33.92
N ALA A 44 -22.82 -5.10 -34.04
CA ALA A 44 -21.52 -4.53 -34.37
C ALA A 44 -21.54 -3.95 -35.80
N ARG A 45 -21.82 -2.64 -35.92
CA ARG A 45 -21.52 -1.78 -37.07
C ARG A 45 -21.38 -0.40 -36.43
N HIS A 46 -20.29 0.35 -36.43
CA HIS A 46 -19.27 0.54 -37.45
C HIS A 46 -18.11 1.35 -36.82
N THR A 47 -16.89 0.85 -37.01
CA THR A 47 -15.58 1.54 -36.93
C THR A 47 -15.14 2.21 -35.62
N GLY A 48 -14.17 1.56 -34.96
CA GLY A 48 -13.23 2.20 -34.03
C GLY A 48 -12.74 1.18 -33.01
N LEU A 49 -11.58 0.57 -33.22
CA LEU A 49 -10.90 -0.21 -32.18
C LEU A 49 -10.43 0.75 -31.08
N PRO A 50 -10.93 0.69 -29.82
CA PRO A 50 -10.24 1.28 -28.71
C PRO A 50 -9.31 0.22 -28.12
N GLY A 51 -8.08 0.65 -27.86
CA GLY A 51 -7.00 -0.20 -27.39
C GLY A 51 -7.34 -1.01 -26.15
N LEU A 52 -6.54 -2.06 -25.98
CA LEU A 52 -6.27 -2.73 -24.72
C LEU A 52 -5.63 -1.73 -23.75
N GLY A 53 -6.41 -0.75 -23.30
CA GLY A 53 -6.05 0.14 -22.21
C GLY A 53 -6.31 -0.60 -20.91
N SER A 54 -5.26 -0.81 -20.13
CA SER A 54 -5.29 -1.41 -18.81
C SER A 54 -6.43 -0.85 -17.97
N ALA A 55 -7.49 -1.64 -17.78
CA ALA A 55 -8.51 -1.37 -16.79
C ALA A 55 -7.89 -1.68 -15.41
N LEU A 56 -7.12 -0.74 -14.86
CA LEU A 56 -7.09 -0.58 -13.42
C LEU A 56 -8.51 -0.14 -13.06
N ALA A 57 -9.36 -1.10 -12.71
CA ALA A 57 -10.66 -0.82 -12.15
C ALA A 57 -10.41 -0.06 -10.85
N GLN A 58 -10.47 1.26 -10.95
CA GLN A 58 -10.35 2.16 -9.81
C GLN A 58 -11.62 1.94 -9.01
N ASN A 59 -11.54 1.05 -8.02
CA ASN A 59 -12.67 0.73 -7.17
C ASN A 59 -12.87 1.92 -6.21
N ALA A 60 -13.44 3.00 -6.75
CA ALA A 60 -13.86 4.14 -5.95
C ALA A 60 -14.74 3.61 -4.82
N PRO A 61 -14.51 4.05 -3.56
CA PRO A 61 -15.28 3.57 -2.43
C PRO A 61 -16.76 3.82 -2.71
N ALA A 62 -17.59 2.78 -2.53
CA ALA A 62 -19.01 2.85 -2.85
C ALA A 62 -19.66 4.02 -2.11
N GLY A 63 -20.17 5.00 -2.86
CA GLY A 63 -20.83 6.19 -2.32
C GLY A 63 -19.98 7.46 -2.23
N ALA A 64 -18.69 7.43 -2.57
CA ALA A 64 -17.90 8.66 -2.69
C ALA A 64 -17.79 9.13 -4.15
N SER A 65 -17.94 10.43 -4.36
CA SER A 65 -17.84 11.08 -5.66
C SER A 65 -16.42 11.55 -5.98
N ASP A 66 -16.15 11.88 -7.24
CA ASP A 66 -14.88 12.50 -7.66
C ASP A 66 -14.64 13.84 -6.94
N ALA A 67 -15.72 14.56 -6.61
CA ALA A 67 -15.64 15.81 -5.85
C ALA A 67 -15.17 15.57 -4.40
N ASP A 68 -15.61 14.47 -3.77
CA ASP A 68 -15.16 14.11 -2.42
C ASP A 68 -13.66 13.77 -2.42
N PHE A 69 -13.21 13.04 -3.45
CA PHE A 69 -11.79 12.74 -3.62
C PHE A 69 -10.96 14.01 -3.85
N ALA A 70 -11.43 14.93 -4.70
CA ALA A 70 -10.76 16.21 -4.93
C ALA A 70 -10.69 17.05 -3.64
N ALA A 71 -11.75 17.07 -2.83
CA ALA A 71 -11.76 17.73 -1.53
C ALA A 71 -10.74 17.11 -0.55
N PHE A 72 -10.61 15.78 -0.55
CA PHE A 72 -9.59 15.08 0.22
C PHE A 72 -8.16 15.41 -0.24
N MET A 73 -7.91 15.46 -1.55
CA MET A 73 -6.58 15.81 -2.08
C MET A 73 -6.19 17.25 -1.73
N ARG A 74 -7.12 18.20 -1.82
CA ARG A 74 -6.92 19.58 -1.38
C ARG A 74 -6.57 19.67 0.10
N LEU A 75 -7.33 18.97 0.96
CA LEU A 75 -7.04 18.92 2.40
C LEU A 75 -5.67 18.30 2.65
N SER A 76 -5.32 17.22 1.96
CA SER A 76 -4.04 16.53 2.10
C SER A 76 -2.85 17.42 1.72
N GLN A 77 -2.96 18.18 0.63
CA GLN A 77 -1.94 19.15 0.22
C GLN A 77 -1.77 20.25 1.27
N TYR A 78 -2.87 20.81 1.76
CA TYR A 78 -2.85 21.83 2.80
C TYR A 78 -2.20 21.32 4.10
N LEU A 79 -2.60 20.13 4.55
CA LEU A 79 -2.06 19.52 5.76
C LEU A 79 -0.56 19.24 5.60
N THR A 80 -0.14 18.60 4.50
CA THR A 80 1.25 18.16 4.29
C THR A 80 2.18 19.29 3.85
N GLY A 81 1.65 20.42 3.41
CA GLY A 81 2.40 21.52 2.79
C GLY A 81 3.01 21.16 1.43
N LYS A 82 2.59 20.05 0.80
CA LYS A 82 3.07 19.61 -0.51
C LYS A 82 2.18 20.16 -1.60
N THR A 83 2.79 20.67 -2.68
CA THR A 83 2.09 21.19 -3.86
C THR A 83 1.55 20.08 -4.77
N SER A 84 2.19 18.91 -4.75
CA SER A 84 1.78 17.72 -5.50
C SER A 84 1.83 16.49 -4.61
N LEU A 85 0.80 15.67 -4.70
CA LEU A 85 0.70 14.36 -4.06
C LEU A 85 0.34 13.32 -5.12
N ASP A 86 0.83 12.10 -4.94
CA ASP A 86 0.53 10.99 -5.84
C ASP A 86 -0.97 10.64 -5.79
N VAL A 87 -1.61 10.60 -6.96
CA VAL A 87 -3.05 10.43 -7.08
C VAL A 87 -3.48 8.99 -6.78
N GLU A 88 -2.68 8.00 -7.17
CA GLU A 88 -3.01 6.58 -6.95
C GLU A 88 -2.91 6.24 -5.45
N ILE A 89 -1.87 6.72 -4.78
CA ILE A 89 -1.73 6.60 -3.33
C ILE A 89 -2.85 7.38 -2.63
N GLY A 90 -3.20 8.56 -3.15
CA GLY A 90 -4.34 9.34 -2.69
C GLY A 90 -5.63 8.54 -2.71
N HIS A 91 -5.93 7.83 -3.81
CA HIS A 91 -7.11 6.97 -3.91
C HIS A 91 -7.08 5.82 -2.89
N ALA A 92 -5.93 5.15 -2.74
CA ALA A 92 -5.79 4.05 -1.79
C ALA A 92 -6.00 4.51 -0.33
N ILE A 93 -5.44 5.68 0.02
CA ILE A 93 -5.65 6.30 1.34
C ILE A 93 -7.13 6.68 1.52
N PHE A 94 -7.70 7.39 0.55
CA PHE A 94 -9.09 7.86 0.61
C PHE A 94 -10.08 6.71 0.79
N ALA A 95 -9.94 5.65 -0.02
CA ALA A 95 -10.75 4.45 0.10
C ALA A 95 -10.63 3.80 1.49
N GLY A 96 -9.47 3.88 2.15
CA GLY A 96 -9.31 3.35 3.51
C GLY A 96 -9.84 4.18 4.64
N LEU A 97 -9.83 5.49 4.46
CA LEU A 97 -10.44 6.38 5.43
C LEU A 97 -11.97 6.33 5.34
N VAL A 98 -12.54 6.20 4.13
CA VAL A 98 -13.99 6.03 3.93
C VAL A 98 -14.48 4.68 4.44
N ASP A 99 -13.76 3.59 4.16
CA ASP A 99 -14.10 2.25 4.65
C ASP A 99 -14.05 2.15 6.19
N GLY A 100 -13.14 2.90 6.83
CA GLY A 100 -13.05 2.96 8.29
C GLY A 100 -14.07 3.89 8.96
N ASP A 101 -14.63 4.85 8.23
CA ASP A 101 -15.54 5.88 8.75
C ASP A 101 -16.46 6.42 7.62
N PRO A 102 -17.75 6.02 7.60
CA PRO A 102 -18.70 6.48 6.61
C PRO A 102 -18.94 8.00 6.59
N HIS A 103 -18.63 8.72 7.68
CA HIS A 103 -18.78 10.17 7.76
C HIS A 103 -17.53 10.92 7.29
N PHE A 104 -16.47 10.22 6.87
CA PHE A 104 -15.19 10.82 6.55
C PHE A 104 -15.27 11.90 5.46
N THR A 105 -16.02 11.65 4.37
CA THR A 105 -16.17 12.63 3.27
C THR A 105 -16.83 13.94 3.73
N GLN A 106 -17.84 13.83 4.59
CA GLN A 106 -18.50 14.98 5.19
C GLN A 106 -17.54 15.75 6.11
N GLN A 107 -16.77 15.04 6.95
CA GLN A 107 -15.79 15.67 7.85
C GLN A 107 -14.68 16.38 7.07
N VAL A 108 -14.22 15.81 5.95
CA VAL A 108 -13.24 16.45 5.04
C VAL A 108 -13.78 17.75 4.48
N THR A 109 -15.04 17.78 4.06
CA THR A 109 -15.69 18.99 3.54
C THR A 109 -15.79 20.07 4.63
N GLN A 110 -16.31 19.71 5.81
CA GLN A 110 -16.40 20.62 6.95
C GLN A 110 -15.05 21.18 7.38
N LEU A 111 -14.01 20.34 7.38
CA LEU A 111 -12.66 20.77 7.74
C LEU A 111 -12.06 21.72 6.69
N ASN A 112 -12.27 21.46 5.40
CA ASN A 112 -11.86 22.38 4.35
C ASN A 112 -12.54 23.75 4.49
N ASP A 113 -13.84 23.79 4.80
CA ASP A 113 -14.58 25.04 4.99
C ASP A 113 -14.10 25.80 6.25
N PHE A 114 -13.79 25.06 7.32
CA PHE A 114 -13.20 25.63 8.52
C PHE A 114 -11.82 26.24 8.27
N VAL A 115 -10.96 25.55 7.52
CA VAL A 115 -9.64 26.07 7.14
C VAL A 115 -9.77 27.31 6.26
N ALA A 116 -10.68 27.31 5.30
CA ALA A 116 -10.91 28.45 4.41
C ALA A 116 -11.41 29.70 5.16
N SER A 117 -12.31 29.52 6.15
CA SER A 117 -12.87 30.61 6.95
C SER A 117 -11.91 31.13 8.02
N SER A 118 -11.24 30.24 8.75
CA SER A 118 -10.32 30.61 9.83
C SER A 118 -8.97 31.15 9.34
N LYS A 119 -8.54 30.77 8.13
CA LYS A 119 -7.18 31.03 7.60
C LYS A 119 -6.07 30.57 8.55
N THR A 120 -6.35 29.57 9.37
CA THR A 120 -5.38 28.98 10.30
C THR A 120 -4.23 28.37 9.49
N PRO A 121 -2.96 28.50 9.89
CA PRO A 121 -1.87 27.77 9.26
C PRO A 121 -1.86 26.29 9.68
N ALA A 122 -1.38 25.41 8.79
CA ALA A 122 -1.43 23.95 9.00
C ALA A 122 -0.74 23.50 10.30
N ASN A 123 0.36 24.14 10.69
CA ASN A 123 1.13 23.84 11.91
C ASN A 123 0.36 24.12 13.21
N GLY A 124 -0.58 25.07 13.20
CA GLY A 124 -1.43 25.43 14.36
C GLY A 124 -2.81 24.79 14.34
N LEU A 125 -3.19 24.16 13.22
CA LEU A 125 -4.55 23.66 13.00
C LEU A 125 -4.99 22.66 14.08
N GLN A 126 -4.13 21.71 14.46
CA GLN A 126 -4.52 20.67 15.40
C GLN A 126 -4.91 21.24 16.77
N GLN A 127 -4.18 22.23 17.26
CA GLN A 127 -4.47 22.89 18.53
C GLN A 127 -5.81 23.65 18.48
N VAL A 128 -6.09 24.29 17.35
CA VAL A 128 -7.38 24.97 17.14
C VAL A 128 -8.53 23.96 17.07
N LEU A 129 -8.35 22.83 16.38
CA LEU A 129 -9.36 21.78 16.30
C LEU A 129 -9.61 21.10 17.65
N ASP A 130 -8.55 20.79 18.41
CA ASP A 130 -8.68 20.16 19.73
C ASP A 130 -9.46 21.05 20.72
N SER A 131 -9.39 22.38 20.58
CA SER A 131 -10.11 23.33 21.44
C SER A 131 -11.51 23.69 20.96
N SER A 132 -11.75 23.76 19.64
CA SER A 132 -13.02 24.28 19.08
C SER A 132 -13.90 23.23 18.40
N GLN A 133 -13.30 22.18 17.81
CA GLN A 133 -13.99 21.19 16.99
C GLN A 133 -13.42 19.77 17.20
N PRO A 134 -13.69 19.15 18.36
CA PRO A 134 -13.09 17.87 18.72
C PRO A 134 -13.49 16.71 17.79
N THR A 135 -14.63 16.80 17.11
CA THR A 135 -15.06 15.82 16.10
C THR A 135 -14.15 15.84 14.87
N LEU A 136 -13.81 17.03 14.38
CA LEU A 136 -12.92 17.24 13.22
C LEU A 136 -11.45 17.03 13.57
N ALA A 137 -11.08 17.18 14.85
CA ALA A 137 -9.72 16.97 15.33
C ALA A 137 -9.16 15.57 15.06
N SER A 138 -10.03 14.58 14.83
CA SER A 138 -9.65 13.21 14.44
C SER A 138 -9.17 13.09 12.99
N VAL A 139 -9.55 14.02 12.10
CA VAL A 139 -9.27 13.91 10.66
C VAL A 139 -7.78 14.09 10.36
N PRO A 140 -7.09 15.17 10.80
CA PRO A 140 -5.65 15.31 10.55
C PRO A 140 -4.85 14.17 11.19
N LYS A 141 -5.26 13.71 12.38
CA LYS A 141 -4.65 12.57 13.10
C LYS A 141 -4.73 11.24 12.33
N ARG A 142 -5.66 11.09 11.39
CA ARG A 142 -5.76 9.92 10.50
C ARG A 142 -5.07 10.15 9.14
N VAL A 143 -5.28 11.32 8.55
CA VAL A 143 -4.74 11.66 7.21
C VAL A 143 -3.22 11.76 7.23
N MET A 144 -2.64 12.37 8.28
CA MET A 144 -1.20 12.56 8.37
C MET A 144 -0.41 11.25 8.43
N PRO A 145 -0.71 10.32 9.36
CA PRO A 145 -0.04 9.02 9.37
C PRO A 145 -0.25 8.24 8.07
N ALA A 146 -1.41 8.35 7.42
CA ALA A 146 -1.66 7.68 6.16
C ALA A 146 -0.69 8.09 5.06
N TRP A 147 -0.39 9.39 4.94
CA TRP A 147 0.58 9.89 3.97
C TRP A 147 2.03 9.64 4.38
N TYR A 148 2.37 9.87 5.65
CA TYR A 148 3.76 9.78 6.12
C TYR A 148 4.22 8.34 6.32
N LEU A 149 3.37 7.48 6.88
CA LEU A 149 3.69 6.07 7.14
C LEU A 149 3.20 5.14 6.03
N GLY A 150 2.26 5.59 5.18
CA GLY A 150 1.68 4.75 4.15
C GLY A 150 0.74 3.68 4.72
N VAL A 151 0.16 3.90 5.91
CA VAL A 151 -0.72 2.95 6.60
C VAL A 151 -2.06 3.61 6.92
N VAL A 152 -3.17 2.95 6.57
CA VAL A 152 -4.52 3.37 6.93
C VAL A 152 -5.18 2.35 7.86
N GLY A 153 -6.06 2.81 8.75
CA GLY A 153 -6.68 1.98 9.78
C GLY A 153 -5.78 1.73 10.98
N THR A 154 -6.29 0.95 11.94
CA THR A 154 -5.59 0.62 13.20
C THR A 154 -5.82 -0.83 13.58
N GLY A 155 -4.91 -1.39 14.38
CA GLY A 155 -5.00 -2.77 14.86
C GLY A 155 -5.15 -3.78 13.71
N ALA A 156 -6.10 -4.71 13.85
CA ALA A 156 -6.38 -5.73 12.84
C ALA A 156 -6.91 -5.17 11.50
N LYS A 157 -7.34 -3.91 11.45
CA LYS A 157 -7.80 -3.24 10.22
C LYS A 157 -6.73 -2.35 9.58
N ALA A 158 -5.52 -2.33 10.13
CA ALA A 158 -4.41 -1.58 9.56
C ALA A 158 -3.96 -2.22 8.24
N ARG A 159 -3.77 -1.41 7.20
CA ARG A 159 -3.32 -1.87 5.88
C ARG A 159 -2.32 -0.89 5.29
N THR A 160 -1.28 -1.44 4.67
CA THR A 160 -0.25 -0.67 3.97
C THR A 160 -0.76 -0.30 2.58
N VAL A 161 -0.78 1.00 2.29
CA VAL A 161 -1.17 1.56 0.99
C VAL A 161 0.02 2.14 0.23
N ALA A 162 1.07 2.55 0.95
CA ALA A 162 2.33 2.96 0.38
C ALA A 162 3.48 2.47 1.26
N TYR A 163 4.61 2.12 0.63
CA TYR A 163 5.84 1.83 1.35
C TYR A 163 6.95 2.72 0.84
N GLU A 164 7.34 2.56 -0.44
CA GLU A 164 8.44 3.32 -1.00
C GLU A 164 8.15 4.81 -1.13
N GLN A 165 6.88 5.12 -1.44
CA GLN A 165 6.38 6.45 -1.72
C GLN A 165 5.80 7.16 -0.47
N ALA A 166 5.91 6.55 0.71
CA ALA A 166 5.46 7.17 1.95
C ALA A 166 6.29 8.44 2.23
N LEU A 167 5.63 9.52 2.64
CA LEU A 167 6.26 10.85 2.68
C LEU A 167 7.41 10.98 3.69
N MET A 168 7.56 10.04 4.63
CA MET A 168 8.68 10.03 5.57
C MET A 168 10.02 9.66 4.92
N TYR A 169 10.03 8.96 3.78
CA TYR A 169 11.26 8.44 3.18
C TYR A 169 12.02 9.40 2.25
N PRO A 170 11.38 10.15 1.34
CA PRO A 170 12.10 11.05 0.43
C PRO A 170 13.06 12.03 1.13
N PRO A 171 12.72 12.65 2.29
CA PRO A 171 13.61 13.59 2.97
C PRO A 171 14.89 12.98 3.56
N ILE A 172 14.97 11.64 3.67
CA ILE A 172 16.08 10.93 4.33
C ILE A 172 16.75 9.91 3.39
N ALA A 173 16.37 9.90 2.11
CA ALA A 173 16.81 8.91 1.14
C ALA A 173 18.31 9.02 0.75
N ASP A 174 18.93 10.17 1.03
CA ASP A 174 20.35 10.43 0.83
C ASP A 174 21.22 9.81 1.94
N VAL A 175 20.67 9.63 3.13
CA VAL A 175 21.37 9.12 4.31
C VAL A 175 21.06 7.67 4.59
N ILE A 176 19.79 7.26 4.50
CA ILE A 176 19.37 5.90 4.84
C ILE A 176 18.82 5.16 3.63
N VAL A 177 19.23 3.90 3.52
CA VAL A 177 18.56 2.98 2.61
C VAL A 177 17.26 2.53 3.26
N MET A 178 16.19 2.53 2.48
CA MET A 178 14.89 2.03 2.91
C MET A 178 15.01 0.58 3.42
N PRO A 179 14.35 0.22 4.53
CA PRO A 179 14.39 -1.14 5.03
C PRO A 179 13.91 -2.15 3.97
N SER A 180 14.43 -3.38 4.02
CA SER A 180 14.20 -4.45 3.02
C SER A 180 14.79 -4.19 1.62
N PHE A 181 15.32 -3.00 1.33
CA PHE A 181 16.00 -2.71 0.06
C PHE A 181 17.52 -2.69 0.23
N ALA A 182 18.23 -3.56 -0.48
CA ALA A 182 19.70 -3.55 -0.52
C ALA A 182 20.22 -2.61 -1.63
N ARG A 183 19.85 -1.32 -1.58
CA ARG A 183 20.22 -0.32 -2.60
C ARG A 183 21.53 0.44 -2.32
N GLY A 184 22.09 0.33 -1.12
CA GLY A 184 23.32 1.02 -0.73
C GLY A 184 24.57 0.14 -0.74
N VAL A 185 25.73 0.78 -0.63
CA VAL A 185 27.02 0.09 -0.44
C VAL A 185 27.04 -0.57 0.95
N PRO A 186 27.44 -1.85 1.09
CA PRO A 186 27.60 -2.47 2.40
C PRO A 186 28.51 -1.63 3.31
N GLY A 187 28.09 -1.42 4.56
CA GLY A 187 28.86 -0.63 5.53
C GLY A 187 28.72 0.89 5.38
N TYR A 188 27.79 1.40 4.56
CA TYR A 188 27.57 2.85 4.40
C TYR A 188 27.34 3.58 5.74
N TRP A 189 26.73 2.88 6.71
CA TRP A 189 26.44 3.39 8.06
C TRP A 189 27.68 3.65 8.93
N ALA A 190 28.87 3.20 8.52
CA ALA A 190 30.10 3.47 9.26
C ALA A 190 30.53 4.94 9.16
N GLN A 191 30.10 5.66 8.11
CA GLN A 191 30.39 7.07 7.93
C GLN A 191 29.24 7.91 8.52
N PRO A 192 29.54 9.01 9.23
CA PRO A 192 28.49 9.90 9.71
C PRO A 192 27.75 10.56 8.53
N PRO A 193 26.44 10.81 8.68
CA PRO A 193 25.66 11.46 7.63
C PRO A 193 26.21 12.87 7.37
N ARG A 194 26.30 13.20 6.08
CA ARG A 194 26.60 14.57 5.65
C ARG A 194 25.28 15.27 5.45
N LEU A 195 25.07 16.41 6.11
CA LEU A 195 23.93 17.26 5.82
C LEU A 195 24.10 17.79 4.40
N SER A 196 23.29 17.32 3.46
CA SER A 196 23.09 17.99 2.19
C SER A 196 22.60 19.41 2.52
N GLN A 197 23.41 20.44 2.25
CA GLN A 197 23.03 21.81 2.58
C GLN A 197 21.75 22.21 1.86
N SER A 198 20.92 22.98 2.57
CA SER A 198 19.64 23.57 2.15
C SER A 198 19.79 24.60 1.04
#